data_AF-A0A3D2G974-F1
#
_entry.id   AF-A0A3D2G974-F1
#
_cell.length_a   1.000
_cell.length_b   1.000
_cell.length_c   1.000
_cell.angle_alpha   90.00
_cell.angle_beta   90.00
_cell.angle_gamma   90.00
#
_symmetry.space_group_name_H-M   'P 1'
#
loop_
_entity.id
_entity.type
_entity.pdbx_description
1 polymer ?
#
loop_
_entity_poly.entity_id
_entity_poly.type
_entity_poly.pdbx_seq_one_letter_code
_entity_poly.pdbx_strand_id
1 'polypeptide(L)'
;MKKKLIPVLLAIVLIVVIAAIAFGGSLIDRFSYSKERADLNSYYGLEAQDDIAIVLQDEIVEEKAKLIDGVCYFDLPTVEKYFTDRFYVNTQEQVLLYTTATDVIRINIGDESNVIYISGVGNSIDYRAALYEGDTLYIAADYVKRYANLEYTLYDAPLHMQVYTSWGLVTQAELTKKTAIRYQGGVKSNILEDVEAGDTVTILEEMENWTKVKSQDAYIGYVENKYLSDKTAVQQTPVTDAMEITYNSLSKEGTVNMAFHQVFAEAANSELSSLLGASKAVNVVAPVWFRLNDNAGGFASIASASYVQQAHNAGVDVWAVITDVDSKSVYDVDIDFEALLSSSQNRANLIANLMQQADTYGLDGINIDFEKVRDGAGSHFVQFLRELSIETHKRGIVLSVDNYVPTEYTAHYNRKEQGLVVDYVVVMGYDEYYAGCGEAGPNASITYVENGIAKTKESVPAEKIINAVPFYTRVWESTGEGPKASTLTMAQQAAWVSNSGTEPVWLDEYCQNYVEYQKDGNTIQCWLEDTDSIRVKLQVMKAQGIAGVAEWKLGIEDRAVWDVIEKYVNGTLE
;
A
#
# COMPACT_ATOMS: atom_id res chain seq x y z
N MET A 1 -51.31 68.64 49.97
CA MET A 1 -50.32 67.79 49.25
C MET A 1 -50.91 66.60 48.46
N LYS A 2 -52.24 66.49 48.21
CA LYS A 2 -52.83 65.28 47.57
C LYS A 2 -53.05 65.34 46.04
N LYS A 3 -52.86 66.50 45.37
CA LYS A 3 -53.12 66.65 43.92
C LYS A 3 -51.96 66.27 42.97
N LYS A 4 -50.76 65.97 43.50
CA LYS A 4 -49.60 65.54 42.69
C LYS A 4 -49.31 64.03 42.76
N LEU A 5 -50.02 63.26 43.60
CA LEU A 5 -49.73 61.83 43.83
C LEU A 5 -50.31 60.92 42.72
N ILE A 6 -51.50 61.24 42.22
CA ILE A 6 -52.20 60.46 41.18
C ILE A 6 -51.43 60.40 39.86
N PRO A 7 -50.92 61.53 39.29
CA PRO A 7 -50.13 61.47 38.06
C PRO A 7 -48.79 60.74 38.25
N VAL A 8 -48.19 60.78 39.45
CA VAL A 8 -46.97 60.03 39.78
C VAL A 8 -47.25 58.52 39.87
N LEU A 9 -48.35 58.11 40.48
CA LEU A 9 -48.80 56.71 40.53
C LEU A 9 -49.13 56.16 39.13
N LEU A 10 -49.81 56.94 38.28
CA LEU A 10 -50.07 56.56 36.89
C LEU A 10 -48.78 56.40 36.08
N ALA A 11 -47.80 57.29 36.27
CA ALA A 11 -46.50 57.17 35.62
C ALA A 11 -45.73 55.92 36.08
N ILE A 12 -45.77 55.58 37.38
CA ILE A 12 -45.14 54.36 37.92
C ILE A 12 -45.81 53.09 37.36
N VAL A 13 -47.14 53.03 37.30
CA VAL A 13 -47.86 51.89 36.72
C VAL A 13 -47.53 51.74 35.23
N LEU A 14 -47.46 52.84 34.49
CA LEU A 14 -47.08 52.82 33.08
C LEU A 14 -45.65 52.30 32.89
N ILE A 15 -44.71 52.73 33.74
CA ILE A 15 -43.32 52.24 33.72
C ILE A 15 -43.26 50.74 34.02
N VAL A 16 -44.04 50.24 34.99
CA VAL A 16 -44.09 48.81 35.32
C VAL A 16 -44.70 47.99 34.18
N VAL A 17 -45.74 48.50 33.50
CA VAL A 17 -46.35 47.83 32.35
C VAL A 17 -45.39 47.82 31.16
N ILE A 18 -44.71 48.94 30.87
CA ILE A 18 -43.69 49.01 29.82
C ILE A 18 -42.52 48.08 30.16
N ALA A 19 -42.08 48.03 31.42
CA ALA A 19 -41.04 47.12 31.87
C ALA A 19 -41.49 45.66 31.79
N ALA A 20 -42.75 45.32 32.11
CA ALA A 20 -43.29 43.97 31.99
C ALA A 20 -43.47 43.54 30.52
N ILE A 21 -43.84 44.46 29.63
CA ILE A 21 -43.92 44.20 28.18
C ILE A 21 -42.52 44.08 27.59
N ALA A 22 -41.57 44.93 27.98
CA ALA A 22 -40.19 44.87 27.51
C ALA A 22 -39.45 43.64 28.05
N PHE A 23 -39.62 43.32 29.33
CA PHE A 23 -39.04 42.14 29.97
C PHE A 23 -39.74 40.85 29.52
N GLY A 24 -41.07 40.87 29.42
CA GLY A 24 -41.85 39.76 28.85
C GLY A 24 -41.54 39.54 27.37
N GLY A 25 -41.40 40.61 26.59
CA GLY A 25 -40.94 40.55 25.20
C GLY A 25 -39.52 39.99 25.09
N SER A 26 -38.59 40.44 25.93
CA SER A 26 -37.22 39.92 26.00
C SER A 26 -37.17 38.44 26.44
N LEU A 27 -38.03 38.01 27.36
CA LEU A 27 -38.17 36.60 27.76
C LEU A 27 -38.75 35.74 26.63
N ILE A 28 -39.81 36.20 25.98
CA ILE A 28 -40.39 35.53 24.81
C ILE A 28 -39.36 35.43 23.70
N ASP A 29 -38.64 36.52 23.41
CA ASP A 29 -37.56 36.52 22.43
C ASP A 29 -36.39 35.65 22.84
N ARG A 30 -36.12 35.44 24.13
CA ARG A 30 -35.04 34.54 24.57
C ARG A 30 -35.40 33.06 24.37
N PHE A 31 -36.67 32.70 24.53
CA PHE A 31 -37.15 31.31 24.46
C PHE A 31 -37.86 30.96 23.14
N SER A 32 -38.07 31.92 22.24
CA SER A 32 -38.68 31.69 20.93
C SER A 32 -37.71 31.02 19.95
N TYR A 33 -38.25 30.32 18.97
CA TYR A 33 -37.47 29.74 17.89
C TYR A 33 -36.95 30.82 16.94
N SER A 34 -35.65 30.78 16.64
CA SER A 34 -35.09 31.54 15.52
C SER A 34 -35.66 31.00 14.21
N LYS A 35 -35.92 31.94 13.29
CA LYS A 35 -36.32 31.69 11.90
C LYS A 35 -35.18 32.00 10.93
N GLU A 36 -34.01 32.38 11.43
CA GLU A 36 -32.84 32.65 10.61
C GLU A 36 -32.36 31.35 9.98
N ARG A 37 -32.12 31.39 8.66
CA ARG A 37 -31.55 30.28 7.90
C ARG A 37 -30.04 30.42 7.90
N ALA A 38 -29.36 29.27 7.96
CA ALA A 38 -27.92 29.24 7.78
C ALA A 38 -27.59 29.60 6.33
N ASP A 39 -26.44 30.21 6.12
CA ASP A 39 -25.85 30.27 4.79
C ASP A 39 -25.31 28.86 4.47
N LEU A 40 -25.97 28.17 3.54
CA LEU A 40 -25.67 26.77 3.23
C LEU A 40 -24.34 26.62 2.48
N ASN A 41 -23.89 27.65 1.75
CA ASN A 41 -22.56 27.63 1.13
C ASN A 41 -21.49 27.70 2.22
N SER A 42 -21.66 28.59 3.19
CA SER A 42 -20.77 28.67 4.37
C SER A 42 -20.82 27.40 5.22
N TYR A 43 -21.98 26.76 5.36
CA TYR A 43 -22.14 25.49 6.08
C TYR A 43 -21.33 24.35 5.45
N TYR A 44 -21.37 24.25 4.13
CA TYR A 44 -20.64 23.22 3.37
C TYR A 44 -19.22 23.62 2.98
N GLY A 45 -18.81 24.87 3.22
CA GLY A 45 -17.50 25.39 2.82
C GLY A 45 -17.32 25.46 1.30
N LEU A 46 -18.35 25.87 0.57
CA LEU A 46 -18.31 26.02 -0.89
C LEU A 46 -17.73 27.38 -1.27
N GLU A 47 -16.71 27.40 -2.14
CA GLU A 47 -16.03 28.63 -2.59
C GLU A 47 -16.38 28.98 -4.04
N ALA A 48 -16.56 27.97 -4.89
CA ALA A 48 -16.96 28.10 -6.28
C ALA A 48 -18.39 27.59 -6.53
N GLN A 49 -18.98 27.99 -7.65
CA GLN A 49 -20.36 27.62 -8.00
C GLN A 49 -20.48 26.16 -8.43
N ASP A 50 -19.40 25.58 -8.94
CA ASP A 50 -19.26 24.19 -9.40
C ASP A 50 -18.71 23.26 -8.33
N ASP A 51 -18.36 23.78 -7.13
CA ASP A 51 -17.95 22.95 -6.00
C ASP A 51 -19.14 22.11 -5.50
N ILE A 52 -18.86 20.86 -5.18
CA ILE A 52 -19.80 19.93 -4.57
C ILE A 52 -19.23 19.53 -3.21
N ALA A 53 -19.96 19.84 -2.13
CA ALA A 53 -19.60 19.37 -0.80
C ALA A 53 -19.72 17.84 -0.72
N ILE A 54 -18.79 17.18 -0.03
CA ILE A 54 -18.82 15.73 0.14
C ILE A 54 -19.25 15.41 1.58
N VAL A 55 -20.41 14.78 1.73
CA VAL A 55 -20.85 14.14 2.98
C VAL A 55 -20.45 12.67 2.91
N LEU A 56 -19.27 12.32 3.42
CA LEU A 56 -18.77 10.95 3.43
C LEU A 56 -19.25 10.23 4.68
N GLN A 57 -20.03 9.16 4.51
CA GLN A 57 -20.73 8.50 5.61
C GLN A 57 -21.58 9.51 6.39
N ASP A 58 -21.15 9.88 7.60
CA ASP A 58 -21.84 10.77 8.55
C ASP A 58 -21.01 12.02 8.89
N GLU A 59 -20.09 12.40 8.00
CA GLU A 59 -19.21 13.55 8.16
C GLU A 59 -19.12 14.38 6.87
N ILE A 60 -19.10 15.71 7.00
CA ILE A 60 -18.78 16.61 5.90
C ILE A 60 -17.26 16.73 5.85
N VAL A 61 -16.63 16.27 4.77
CA VAL A 61 -15.17 16.29 4.64
C VAL A 61 -14.69 17.63 4.05
N GLU A 62 -13.41 17.94 4.27
CA GLU A 62 -12.80 19.18 3.79
C GLU A 62 -12.71 19.21 2.25
N GLU A 63 -12.45 18.06 1.63
CA GLU A 63 -12.39 17.88 0.19
C GLU A 63 -13.71 18.23 -0.51
N LYS A 64 -13.61 18.61 -1.78
CA LYS A 64 -14.74 18.97 -2.64
C LYS A 64 -14.66 18.20 -3.94
N ALA A 65 -15.83 17.76 -4.41
CA ALA A 65 -15.99 17.29 -5.77
C ALA A 65 -16.31 18.50 -6.67
N LYS A 66 -16.27 18.30 -7.99
CA LYS A 66 -16.65 19.32 -8.97
C LYS A 66 -17.76 18.83 -9.89
N LEU A 67 -18.66 19.74 -10.26
CA LEU A 67 -19.67 19.51 -11.29
C LEU A 67 -19.20 20.12 -12.62
N ILE A 68 -18.73 19.28 -13.54
CA ILE A 68 -18.20 19.71 -14.84
C ILE A 68 -19.09 19.10 -15.93
N ASP A 69 -19.70 19.94 -16.78
CA ASP A 69 -20.61 19.53 -17.85
C ASP A 69 -21.73 18.56 -17.39
N GLY A 70 -22.21 18.75 -16.16
CA GLY A 70 -23.26 17.92 -15.55
C GLY A 70 -22.78 16.58 -14.98
N VAL A 71 -21.48 16.34 -14.94
CA VAL A 71 -20.86 15.12 -14.40
C VAL A 71 -20.08 15.46 -13.12
N CYS A 72 -20.19 14.59 -12.10
CA CYS A 72 -19.47 14.75 -10.85
C CYS A 72 -18.04 14.21 -10.97
N TYR A 73 -17.06 14.96 -10.50
CA TYR A 73 -15.65 14.58 -10.50
C TYR A 73 -15.04 14.72 -9.11
N PHE A 74 -14.18 13.76 -8.74
CA PHE A 74 -13.28 13.87 -7.60
C PHE A 74 -11.88 14.22 -8.11
N ASP A 75 -11.14 15.05 -7.39
CA ASP A 75 -9.70 15.16 -7.66
C ASP A 75 -8.99 13.85 -7.29
N LEU A 76 -7.84 13.59 -7.94
CA LEU A 76 -7.08 12.35 -7.70
C LEU A 76 -6.74 12.12 -6.21
N PRO A 77 -6.25 13.10 -5.43
CA PRO A 77 -5.98 12.91 -4.00
C PRO A 77 -7.21 12.46 -3.20
N THR A 78 -8.40 13.00 -3.50
CA THR A 78 -9.67 12.58 -2.88
C THR A 78 -9.98 11.12 -3.22
N VAL A 79 -9.73 10.71 -4.47
CA VAL A 79 -9.93 9.32 -4.90
C VAL A 79 -9.00 8.37 -4.15
N GLU A 80 -7.71 8.70 -4.07
CA GLU A 80 -6.70 7.89 -3.37
C GLU A 80 -6.98 7.79 -1.87
N LYS A 81 -7.42 8.90 -1.26
CA LYS A 81 -7.71 8.97 0.18
C LYS A 81 -8.94 8.16 0.60
N TYR A 82 -10.02 8.23 -0.17
CA TYR A 82 -11.32 7.74 0.27
C TYR A 82 -11.86 6.52 -0.48
N PHE A 83 -11.41 6.26 -1.70
CA PHE A 83 -12.01 5.25 -2.57
C PHE A 83 -11.01 4.17 -2.98
N THR A 84 -9.92 4.54 -3.65
CA THR A 84 -8.89 3.62 -4.11
C THR A 84 -7.62 4.34 -4.53
N ASP A 85 -6.48 3.80 -4.13
CA ASP A 85 -5.12 4.22 -4.50
C ASP A 85 -4.58 3.48 -5.75
N ARG A 86 -5.44 2.77 -6.48
CA ARG A 86 -5.01 1.87 -7.56
C ARG A 86 -4.97 2.50 -8.94
N PHE A 87 -5.58 3.67 -9.10
CA PHE A 87 -5.42 4.44 -10.32
C PHE A 87 -3.97 4.86 -10.48
N TYR A 88 -3.39 4.55 -11.64
CA TYR A 88 -2.05 4.98 -11.99
C TYR A 88 -2.12 6.12 -13.01
N VAL A 89 -1.43 7.21 -12.73
CA VAL A 89 -1.36 8.36 -13.63
C VAL A 89 0.06 8.49 -14.15
N ASN A 90 0.18 8.54 -15.47
CA ASN A 90 1.38 9.06 -16.11
C ASN A 90 1.06 10.45 -16.66
N THR A 91 1.62 11.47 -16.01
CA THR A 91 1.43 12.88 -16.37
C THR A 91 2.12 13.24 -17.68
N GLN A 92 3.25 12.62 -18.02
CA GLN A 92 3.98 12.87 -19.26
C GLN A 92 3.24 12.34 -20.48
N GLU A 93 2.67 11.14 -20.37
CA GLU A 93 1.85 10.52 -21.42
C GLU A 93 0.38 10.97 -21.37
N GLN A 94 -0.01 11.72 -20.33
CA GLN A 94 -1.39 12.13 -20.03
C GLN A 94 -2.37 10.95 -20.09
N VAL A 95 -2.04 9.88 -19.35
CA VAL A 95 -2.88 8.68 -19.25
C VAL A 95 -3.25 8.36 -17.81
N LEU A 96 -4.48 7.88 -17.64
CA LEU A 96 -4.96 7.22 -16.44
C LEU A 96 -5.11 5.73 -16.75
N LEU A 97 -4.46 4.89 -15.95
CA LEU A 97 -4.52 3.43 -16.06
C LEU A 97 -5.21 2.85 -14.83
N TYR A 98 -5.94 1.76 -15.06
CA TYR A 98 -6.43 0.88 -14.01
C TYR A 98 -6.13 -0.57 -14.40
N THR A 99 -5.25 -1.21 -13.65
CA THR A 99 -4.80 -2.58 -13.95
C THR A 99 -5.58 -3.59 -13.14
N THR A 100 -6.17 -4.55 -13.84
CA THR A 100 -6.90 -5.70 -13.29
C THR A 100 -5.99 -6.93 -13.28
N ALA A 101 -6.50 -8.07 -12.81
CA ALA A 101 -5.75 -9.34 -12.88
C ALA A 101 -5.48 -9.83 -14.31
N THR A 102 -6.13 -9.29 -15.34
CA THR A 102 -6.04 -9.80 -16.72
C THR A 102 -5.86 -8.75 -17.80
N ASP A 103 -6.02 -7.47 -17.46
CA ASP A 103 -6.07 -6.38 -18.43
C ASP A 103 -5.65 -5.03 -17.83
N VAL A 104 -5.16 -4.13 -18.69
CA VAL A 104 -4.80 -2.75 -18.37
C VAL A 104 -5.81 -1.84 -19.05
N ILE A 105 -6.70 -1.25 -18.26
CA ILE A 105 -7.72 -0.33 -18.75
C ILE A 105 -7.09 1.05 -18.86
N ARG A 106 -7.17 1.68 -20.04
CA ARG A 106 -6.50 2.95 -20.34
C ARG A 106 -7.49 4.05 -20.71
N ILE A 107 -7.26 5.24 -20.16
CA ILE A 107 -7.86 6.50 -20.58
C ILE A 107 -6.76 7.40 -21.13
N ASN A 108 -6.94 7.93 -22.34
CA ASN A 108 -6.11 9.01 -22.84
C ASN A 108 -6.73 10.35 -22.40
N ILE A 109 -6.13 10.99 -21.40
CA ILE A 109 -6.63 12.26 -20.85
C ILE A 109 -6.39 13.39 -21.85
N GLY A 110 -5.23 13.38 -22.52
CA GLY A 110 -4.78 14.44 -23.44
C GLY A 110 -5.61 14.58 -24.72
N ASP A 111 -6.36 13.55 -25.10
CA ASP A 111 -7.19 13.55 -26.32
C ASP A 111 -8.57 14.19 -26.11
N GLU A 112 -8.89 14.61 -24.88
CA GLU A 112 -10.20 15.12 -24.44
C GLU A 112 -11.39 14.19 -24.80
N SER A 113 -11.10 12.91 -25.04
CA SER A 113 -12.08 11.94 -25.50
C SER A 113 -12.88 11.31 -24.35
N ASN A 114 -14.07 10.81 -24.67
CA ASN A 114 -14.89 9.95 -23.82
C ASN A 114 -14.64 8.47 -24.10
N VAL A 115 -13.44 8.10 -24.54
CA VAL A 115 -13.09 6.73 -24.93
C VAL A 115 -12.30 6.05 -23.83
N ILE A 116 -12.75 4.87 -23.43
CA ILE A 116 -12.03 3.96 -22.54
C ILE A 116 -11.47 2.80 -23.39
N TYR A 117 -10.19 2.46 -23.20
CA TYR A 117 -9.57 1.34 -23.89
C TYR A 117 -9.53 0.13 -22.96
N ILE A 118 -10.27 -0.92 -23.31
CA ILE A 118 -10.30 -2.21 -22.60
C ILE A 118 -9.69 -3.23 -23.55
N SER A 119 -8.62 -3.91 -23.14
CA SER A 119 -7.84 -4.83 -23.98
C SER A 119 -7.40 -4.18 -25.30
N GLY A 120 -7.09 -2.89 -25.26
CA GLY A 120 -6.72 -2.09 -26.44
C GLY A 120 -7.89 -1.69 -27.36
N VAL A 121 -9.12 -2.12 -27.08
CA VAL A 121 -10.31 -1.77 -27.85
C VAL A 121 -10.97 -0.52 -27.26
N GLY A 122 -11.14 0.52 -28.07
CA GLY A 122 -11.80 1.76 -27.67
C GLY A 122 -13.32 1.59 -27.53
N ASN A 123 -13.87 2.00 -26.40
CA ASN A 123 -15.28 2.01 -26.09
C ASN A 123 -15.69 3.42 -25.67
N SER A 124 -16.68 4.01 -26.35
CA SER A 124 -17.22 5.33 -25.95
C SER A 124 -18.15 5.20 -24.75
N ILE A 125 -18.04 6.15 -23.82
CA ILE A 125 -18.94 6.33 -22.68
C ILE A 125 -19.59 7.72 -22.72
N ASP A 126 -20.62 7.98 -21.94
CA ASP A 126 -21.40 9.23 -22.04
C ASP A 126 -20.72 10.47 -21.43
N TYR A 127 -19.55 10.29 -20.81
CA TYR A 127 -18.80 11.34 -20.12
C TYR A 127 -17.28 11.14 -20.26
N ARG A 128 -16.49 12.17 -19.97
CA ARG A 128 -15.02 12.02 -19.90
C ARG A 128 -14.63 11.33 -18.60
N ALA A 129 -13.96 10.18 -18.67
CA ALA A 129 -13.57 9.43 -17.47
C ALA A 129 -12.59 10.20 -16.57
N ALA A 130 -11.69 10.98 -17.17
CA ALA A 130 -10.75 11.84 -16.46
C ALA A 130 -10.41 13.08 -17.31
N LEU A 131 -10.07 14.18 -16.64
CA LEU A 131 -9.70 15.44 -17.27
C LEU A 131 -8.82 16.28 -16.34
N TYR A 132 -8.02 17.17 -16.93
CA TYR A 132 -7.33 18.22 -16.17
C TYR A 132 -8.14 19.50 -16.18
N GLU A 133 -8.20 20.17 -15.04
CA GLU A 133 -8.58 21.58 -14.93
C GLU A 133 -7.43 22.34 -14.26
N GLY A 134 -6.72 23.16 -15.04
CA GLY A 134 -5.40 23.67 -14.62
C GLY A 134 -4.43 22.51 -14.41
N ASP A 135 -3.81 22.45 -13.23
CA ASP A 135 -2.86 21.39 -12.85
C ASP A 135 -3.54 20.23 -12.09
N THR A 136 -4.84 20.34 -11.79
CA THR A 136 -5.58 19.34 -11.01
C THR A 136 -6.18 18.28 -11.92
N LEU A 137 -5.86 17.01 -11.66
CA LEU A 137 -6.51 15.87 -12.33
C LEU A 137 -7.80 15.50 -11.61
N TYR A 138 -8.88 15.46 -12.37
CA TYR A 138 -10.21 15.05 -11.95
C TYR A 138 -10.60 13.73 -12.60
N ILE A 139 -11.22 12.83 -11.81
CA ILE A 139 -11.75 11.53 -12.25
C ILE A 139 -13.25 11.50 -12.00
N ALA A 140 -14.03 11.11 -13.00
CA ALA A 140 -15.48 11.06 -12.92
C ALA A 140 -15.92 10.10 -11.81
N ALA A 141 -16.83 10.52 -10.94
CA ALA A 141 -17.35 9.73 -9.82
C ALA A 141 -17.93 8.39 -10.31
N ASP A 142 -18.68 8.40 -11.41
CA ASP A 142 -19.20 7.19 -12.05
C ASP A 142 -18.11 6.28 -12.63
N TYR A 143 -16.94 6.81 -13.01
CA TYR A 143 -15.80 5.98 -13.39
C TYR A 143 -15.14 5.34 -12.16
N VAL A 144 -14.99 6.09 -11.06
CA VAL A 144 -14.46 5.56 -9.79
C VAL A 144 -15.34 4.42 -9.25
N LYS A 145 -16.68 4.58 -9.32
CA LYS A 145 -17.67 3.55 -8.92
C LYS A 145 -17.47 2.19 -9.57
N ARG A 146 -16.87 2.15 -10.76
CA ARG A 146 -16.60 0.88 -11.46
C ARG A 146 -15.53 0.03 -10.77
N TYR A 147 -14.68 0.66 -9.94
CA TYR A 147 -13.48 0.03 -9.40
C TYR A 147 -13.32 0.19 -7.88
N ALA A 148 -14.13 1.03 -7.27
CA ALA A 148 -14.21 1.20 -5.83
C ALA A 148 -15.66 1.06 -5.39
N ASN A 149 -15.88 0.38 -4.26
CA ASN A 149 -17.20 0.14 -3.73
C ASN A 149 -17.77 1.42 -3.12
N LEU A 150 -18.45 2.22 -3.92
CA LEU A 150 -19.06 3.46 -3.47
C LEU A 150 -20.43 3.73 -4.11
N GLU A 151 -21.27 4.42 -3.36
CA GLU A 151 -22.55 4.97 -3.79
C GLU A 151 -22.55 6.47 -3.55
N TYR A 152 -23.15 7.25 -4.46
CA TYR A 152 -23.38 8.67 -4.19
C TYR A 152 -24.71 9.16 -4.73
N THR A 153 -25.23 10.20 -4.08
CA THR A 153 -26.42 10.95 -4.49
C THR A 153 -26.08 12.43 -4.51
N LEU A 154 -26.35 13.11 -5.63
CA LEU A 154 -26.14 14.55 -5.80
C LEU A 154 -27.41 15.34 -5.46
N TYR A 155 -27.23 16.48 -4.81
CA TYR A 155 -28.26 17.47 -4.48
C TYR A 155 -27.81 18.85 -4.99
N ASP A 156 -28.76 19.74 -5.31
CA ASP A 156 -28.50 21.00 -6.04
C ASP A 156 -28.75 22.30 -5.25
N ALA A 157 -29.13 22.19 -3.97
CA ALA A 157 -29.54 23.35 -3.17
C ALA A 157 -28.93 23.38 -1.75
N PRO A 158 -27.62 23.68 -1.57
CA PRO A 158 -26.60 23.94 -2.60
C PRO A 158 -26.00 22.64 -3.14
N LEU A 159 -25.02 22.71 -4.04
CA LEU A 159 -24.35 21.51 -4.55
C LEU A 159 -23.62 20.75 -3.44
N HIS A 160 -24.11 19.56 -3.15
CA HIS A 160 -23.47 18.62 -2.24
C HIS A 160 -23.86 17.19 -2.61
N MET A 161 -23.08 16.22 -2.15
CA MET A 161 -23.37 14.82 -2.36
C MET A 161 -23.23 14.02 -1.07
N GLN A 162 -24.15 13.09 -0.87
CA GLN A 162 -23.96 12.00 0.07
C GLN A 162 -23.11 10.93 -0.62
N VAL A 163 -22.05 10.47 0.04
CA VAL A 163 -21.20 9.38 -0.42
C VAL A 163 -21.16 8.28 0.63
N TYR A 164 -21.36 7.03 0.22
CA TYR A 164 -21.18 5.85 1.07
C TYR A 164 -20.10 4.93 0.50
N THR A 165 -19.19 4.49 1.36
CA THR A 165 -18.13 3.49 1.07
C THR A 165 -18.18 2.31 2.03
N SER A 166 -19.03 2.38 3.05
CA SER A 166 -19.30 1.28 3.98
C SER A 166 -20.75 1.32 4.43
N TRP A 167 -21.31 0.14 4.70
CA TRP A 167 -22.73 -0.03 5.02
C TRP A 167 -22.84 -0.82 6.31
N GLY A 168 -23.51 -0.24 7.30
CA GLY A 168 -23.60 -0.79 8.64
C GLY A 168 -25.02 -0.80 9.18
N LEU A 169 -25.12 -1.06 10.48
CA LEU A 169 -26.36 -0.87 11.21
C LEU A 169 -26.46 0.61 11.60
N VAL A 170 -27.49 1.29 11.11
CA VAL A 170 -27.79 2.68 11.48
C VAL A 170 -29.08 2.74 12.28
N THR A 171 -29.23 3.76 13.14
CA THR A 171 -30.50 4.00 13.83
C THR A 171 -31.26 5.10 13.09
N GLN A 172 -32.49 4.82 12.66
CA GLN A 172 -33.38 5.80 12.05
C GLN A 172 -34.52 6.15 12.99
N ALA A 173 -35.07 7.35 12.84
CA ALA A 173 -36.25 7.82 13.57
C ALA A 173 -37.18 8.60 12.63
N GLU A 174 -38.47 8.55 12.90
CA GLU A 174 -39.50 9.28 12.17
C GLU A 174 -39.80 10.63 12.84
N LEU A 175 -40.02 11.66 12.04
CA LEU A 175 -40.43 12.97 12.53
C LEU A 175 -41.94 13.05 12.77
N THR A 176 -42.33 13.22 14.03
CA THR A 176 -43.75 13.26 14.46
C THR A 176 -44.52 14.48 13.96
N LYS A 177 -43.84 15.54 13.50
CA LYS A 177 -44.45 16.74 12.93
C LYS A 177 -43.42 17.53 12.11
N LYS A 178 -43.92 18.47 11.29
CA LYS A 178 -43.09 19.49 10.63
C LYS A 178 -42.21 20.24 11.65
N THR A 179 -40.91 20.27 11.40
CA THR A 179 -39.90 20.93 12.24
C THR A 179 -38.71 21.38 11.38
N ALA A 180 -37.64 21.85 12.02
CA ALA A 180 -36.41 22.26 11.36
C ALA A 180 -35.20 21.50 11.92
N ILE A 181 -34.30 21.10 11.04
CA ILE A 181 -32.94 20.68 11.38
C ILE A 181 -32.10 21.94 11.55
N ARG A 182 -31.47 22.08 12.71
CA ARG A 182 -30.69 23.27 13.07
C ARG A 182 -29.21 22.97 13.07
N TYR A 183 -28.39 23.99 12.77
CA TYR A 183 -26.93 23.86 12.73
C TYR A 183 -26.34 23.38 14.07
N GLN A 184 -26.92 23.82 15.19
CA GLN A 184 -26.54 23.42 16.55
C GLN A 184 -27.78 23.11 17.39
N GLY A 185 -27.59 22.32 18.45
CA GLY A 185 -28.63 22.09 19.47
C GLY A 185 -29.01 23.38 20.17
N GLY A 186 -30.18 23.94 19.82
CA GLY A 186 -30.70 25.13 20.48
C GLY A 186 -31.76 25.85 19.65
N VAL A 187 -32.79 26.37 20.31
CA VAL A 187 -33.91 27.06 19.64
C VAL A 187 -33.49 28.33 18.89
N LYS A 188 -32.31 28.88 19.20
CA LYS A 188 -31.72 30.04 18.53
C LYS A 188 -30.76 29.72 17.40
N SER A 189 -30.39 28.45 17.22
CA SER A 189 -29.50 28.06 16.14
C SER A 189 -30.19 28.22 14.78
N ASN A 190 -29.39 28.55 13.78
CA ASN A 190 -29.86 28.74 12.40
C ASN A 190 -30.42 27.44 11.82
N ILE A 191 -31.42 27.58 10.96
CA ILE A 191 -32.09 26.47 10.27
C ILE A 191 -31.25 26.08 9.07
N LEU A 192 -30.89 24.79 8.97
CA LEU A 192 -30.29 24.19 7.78
C LEU A 192 -31.40 23.79 6.81
N GLU A 193 -32.38 23.04 7.31
CA GLU A 193 -33.42 22.40 6.50
C GLU A 193 -34.76 22.40 7.27
N ASP A 194 -35.85 22.62 6.55
CA ASP A 194 -37.20 22.37 7.06
C ASP A 194 -37.61 20.95 6.65
N VAL A 195 -38.07 20.16 7.61
CA VAL A 195 -38.42 18.73 7.42
C VAL A 195 -39.88 18.51 7.82
N GLU A 196 -40.57 17.63 7.11
CA GLU A 196 -42.00 17.39 7.25
C GLU A 196 -42.32 16.29 8.27
N ALA A 197 -43.61 16.15 8.60
CA ALA A 197 -44.07 15.04 9.42
C ALA A 197 -44.02 13.73 8.60
N GLY A 198 -43.43 12.68 9.16
CA GLY A 198 -43.24 11.38 8.51
C GLY A 198 -41.88 11.21 7.85
N ASP A 199 -41.08 12.27 7.70
CA ASP A 199 -39.73 12.18 7.18
C ASP A 199 -38.84 11.37 8.15
N THR A 200 -37.96 10.55 7.59
CA THR A 200 -37.02 9.75 8.37
C THR A 200 -35.66 10.45 8.47
N VAL A 201 -35.05 10.42 9.64
CA VAL A 201 -33.69 10.91 9.85
C VAL A 201 -32.81 9.82 10.46
N THR A 202 -31.52 9.84 10.13
CA THR A 202 -30.53 8.96 10.76
C THR A 202 -30.03 9.61 12.04
N ILE A 203 -30.08 8.90 13.17
CA ILE A 203 -29.58 9.35 14.47
C ILE A 203 -28.06 9.14 14.50
N LEU A 204 -27.31 10.21 14.76
CA LEU A 204 -25.85 10.19 14.88
C LEU A 204 -25.40 10.28 16.34
N GLU A 205 -26.05 11.13 17.13
CA GLU A 205 -25.70 11.35 18.54
C GLU A 205 -26.91 11.85 19.34
N GLU A 206 -27.24 11.20 20.45
CA GLU A 206 -28.34 11.61 21.33
C GLU A 206 -27.82 12.45 22.51
N MET A 207 -28.37 13.65 22.68
CA MET A 207 -28.12 14.52 23.84
C MET A 207 -29.39 14.65 24.69
N GLU A 208 -29.32 15.39 25.80
CA GLU A 208 -30.42 15.51 26.76
C GLU A 208 -31.74 16.04 26.13
N ASN A 209 -31.66 17.11 25.32
CA ASN A 209 -32.82 17.77 24.72
C ASN A 209 -32.82 17.77 23.19
N TRP A 210 -31.67 17.47 22.57
CA TRP A 210 -31.43 17.53 21.14
C TRP A 210 -30.73 16.25 20.69
N THR A 211 -30.99 15.83 19.47
CA THR A 211 -30.32 14.70 18.83
C THR A 211 -29.67 15.23 17.57
N LYS A 212 -28.39 14.92 17.37
CA LYS A 212 -27.68 15.13 16.11
C LYS A 212 -28.19 14.10 15.11
N VAL A 213 -28.68 14.58 13.98
CA VAL A 213 -29.29 13.75 12.94
C VAL A 213 -28.75 14.10 11.56
N LYS A 214 -28.84 13.14 10.64
CA LYS A 214 -28.65 13.34 9.20
C LYS A 214 -29.99 13.17 8.48
N SER A 215 -30.38 14.13 7.64
CA SER A 215 -31.61 14.04 6.84
C SER A 215 -31.45 13.16 5.61
N GLN A 216 -32.56 12.96 4.88
CA GLN A 216 -32.56 12.28 3.58
C GLN A 216 -31.81 13.09 2.51
N ASP A 217 -31.77 14.41 2.66
CA ASP A 217 -31.01 15.35 1.81
C ASP A 217 -29.62 15.65 2.39
N ALA A 218 -29.07 14.71 3.17
CA ALA A 218 -27.69 14.72 3.68
C ALA A 218 -27.28 15.92 4.57
N TYR A 219 -28.23 16.69 5.10
CA TYR A 219 -27.94 17.72 6.09
C TYR A 219 -27.66 17.11 7.46
N ILE A 220 -26.51 17.45 8.04
CA ILE A 220 -26.12 17.04 9.40
C ILE A 220 -26.35 18.20 10.36
N GLY A 221 -27.32 18.04 11.25
CA GLY A 221 -27.67 19.06 12.24
C GLY A 221 -28.39 18.47 13.44
N TYR A 222 -29.25 19.24 14.08
CA TYR A 222 -29.88 18.89 15.35
C TYR A 222 -31.40 19.08 15.31
N VAL A 223 -32.12 18.13 15.87
CA VAL A 223 -33.58 18.15 16.08
C VAL A 223 -33.87 17.90 17.56
N GLU A 224 -34.93 18.52 18.09
CA GLU A 224 -35.35 18.27 19.47
C GLU A 224 -35.87 16.85 19.65
N ASN A 225 -35.46 16.18 20.74
CA ASN A 225 -35.77 14.77 21.01
C ASN A 225 -37.27 14.46 20.96
N LYS A 226 -38.11 15.40 21.43
CA LYS A 226 -39.58 15.27 21.46
C LYS A 226 -40.23 15.15 20.08
N TYR A 227 -39.50 15.42 19.00
CA TYR A 227 -40.01 15.30 17.64
C TYR A 227 -39.63 13.99 16.95
N LEU A 228 -38.77 13.17 17.57
CA LEU A 228 -38.34 11.88 17.06
C LEU A 228 -39.16 10.75 17.68
N SER A 229 -39.73 9.88 16.85
CA SER A 229 -40.39 8.64 17.27
C SER A 229 -39.85 7.44 16.50
N ASP A 230 -40.36 6.25 16.81
CA ASP A 230 -40.18 5.03 16.01
C ASP A 230 -38.71 4.71 15.68
N LYS A 231 -37.85 4.85 16.70
CA LYS A 231 -36.43 4.55 16.60
C LYS A 231 -36.23 3.09 16.24
N THR A 232 -35.65 2.84 15.08
CA THR A 232 -35.44 1.49 14.55
C THR A 232 -34.02 1.35 14.03
N ALA A 233 -33.43 0.18 14.29
CA ALA A 233 -32.16 -0.18 13.70
C ALA A 233 -32.40 -0.68 12.27
N VAL A 234 -31.75 -0.05 11.30
CA VAL A 234 -31.86 -0.36 9.88
C VAL A 234 -30.50 -0.85 9.40
N GLN A 235 -30.47 -2.06 8.86
CA GLN A 235 -29.28 -2.60 8.20
C GLN A 235 -29.21 -2.00 6.80
N GLN A 236 -28.14 -1.25 6.53
CA GLN A 236 -27.87 -0.76 5.18
C GLN A 236 -27.45 -1.92 4.27
N THR A 237 -27.84 -1.85 3.00
CA THR A 237 -27.45 -2.84 1.98
C THR A 237 -26.29 -2.28 1.17
N PRO A 238 -25.13 -2.96 1.14
CA PRO A 238 -24.01 -2.56 0.29
C PRO A 238 -24.38 -2.56 -1.19
N VAL A 239 -23.83 -1.60 -1.94
CA VAL A 239 -23.81 -1.73 -3.41
C VAL A 239 -22.80 -2.82 -3.79
N THR A 240 -23.04 -3.45 -4.94
CA THR A 240 -22.20 -4.52 -5.50
C THR A 240 -21.76 -4.21 -6.93
N ASP A 241 -21.79 -2.92 -7.30
CA ASP A 241 -21.58 -2.46 -8.67
C ASP A 241 -20.09 -2.36 -9.03
N ALA A 242 -19.21 -2.29 -8.02
CA ALA A 242 -17.77 -2.27 -8.22
C ALA A 242 -17.27 -3.62 -8.75
N MET A 243 -16.36 -3.55 -9.72
CA MET A 243 -15.71 -4.74 -10.26
C MET A 243 -14.94 -5.45 -9.16
N GLU A 244 -15.31 -6.70 -8.88
CA GLU A 244 -14.53 -7.57 -8.02
C GLU A 244 -13.25 -7.99 -8.75
N ILE A 245 -12.09 -7.69 -8.14
CA ILE A 245 -10.80 -8.04 -8.71
C ILE A 245 -10.17 -9.11 -7.85
N THR A 246 -10.27 -10.35 -8.32
CA THR A 246 -9.55 -11.47 -7.72
C THR A 246 -8.23 -11.66 -8.46
N TYR A 247 -7.13 -11.43 -7.76
CA TYR A 247 -5.81 -11.84 -8.24
C TYR A 247 -5.63 -13.31 -7.89
N ASN A 248 -5.49 -14.15 -8.90
CA ASN A 248 -5.05 -15.51 -8.68
C ASN A 248 -3.53 -15.48 -8.47
N SER A 249 -3.05 -16.28 -7.54
CA SER A 249 -1.62 -16.43 -7.30
C SER A 249 -1.23 -17.87 -7.53
N LEU A 250 -0.09 -18.05 -8.18
CA LEU A 250 0.53 -19.34 -8.34
C LEU A 250 1.25 -19.68 -7.06
N SER A 251 1.00 -20.87 -6.53
CA SER A 251 1.70 -21.36 -5.34
C SER A 251 2.43 -22.65 -5.71
N LYS A 252 3.71 -22.70 -5.38
CA LYS A 252 4.49 -23.93 -5.42
C LYS A 252 4.00 -24.87 -4.32
N GLU A 253 3.92 -26.16 -4.63
CA GLU A 253 3.56 -27.17 -3.64
C GLU A 253 4.67 -27.31 -2.58
N GLY A 254 4.28 -27.27 -1.31
CA GLY A 254 5.21 -27.37 -0.18
C GLY A 254 5.95 -26.06 0.12
N THR A 255 6.95 -26.16 1.00
CA THR A 255 7.78 -25.01 1.39
C THR A 255 8.79 -24.67 0.31
N VAL A 256 8.85 -23.40 -0.11
CA VAL A 256 9.84 -22.94 -1.08
C VAL A 256 11.23 -22.94 -0.46
N ASN A 257 12.20 -23.52 -1.17
CA ASN A 257 13.63 -23.48 -0.88
C ASN A 257 14.35 -23.00 -2.13
N MET A 258 14.61 -21.70 -2.14
CA MET A 258 15.08 -20.95 -3.30
C MET A 258 16.55 -20.57 -3.17
N ALA A 259 17.43 -21.18 -3.95
CA ALA A 259 18.84 -20.85 -3.93
C ALA A 259 19.19 -19.84 -5.04
N PHE A 260 19.67 -18.64 -4.67
CA PHE A 260 20.20 -17.69 -5.64
C PHE A 260 21.52 -18.22 -6.21
N HIS A 261 21.67 -18.15 -7.53
CA HIS A 261 22.90 -18.51 -8.22
C HIS A 261 23.43 -17.29 -8.98
N GLN A 262 24.47 -16.66 -8.42
CA GLN A 262 25.05 -15.48 -9.05
C GLN A 262 25.93 -15.89 -10.24
N VAL A 263 25.40 -15.70 -11.44
CA VAL A 263 26.07 -15.96 -12.71
C VAL A 263 26.61 -14.63 -13.25
N PHE A 264 27.92 -14.50 -13.41
CA PHE A 264 28.56 -13.31 -14.00
C PHE A 264 28.99 -13.51 -15.46
N ALA A 265 29.12 -14.76 -15.89
CA ALA A 265 29.51 -15.13 -17.23
C ALA A 265 28.81 -16.42 -17.62
N GLU A 266 28.52 -16.60 -18.92
CA GLU A 266 27.81 -17.78 -19.44
C GLU A 266 28.44 -19.12 -19.00
N ALA A 267 29.77 -19.16 -18.84
CA ALA A 267 30.48 -20.34 -18.38
C ALA A 267 30.04 -20.83 -17.00
N ALA A 268 29.61 -19.94 -16.08
CA ALA A 268 29.16 -20.34 -14.76
C ALA A 268 27.85 -21.14 -14.79
N ASN A 269 27.11 -21.14 -15.91
CA ASN A 269 25.92 -21.98 -16.07
C ASN A 269 26.24 -23.48 -16.03
N SER A 270 27.47 -23.91 -16.35
CA SER A 270 27.84 -25.34 -16.28
C SER A 270 27.97 -25.87 -14.86
N GLU A 271 28.06 -24.99 -13.86
CA GLU A 271 28.32 -25.39 -12.47
C GLU A 271 27.07 -25.87 -11.73
N LEU A 272 25.87 -25.66 -12.28
CA LEU A 272 24.60 -25.96 -11.63
C LEU A 272 24.53 -27.37 -11.07
N SER A 273 24.86 -28.39 -11.89
CA SER A 273 24.78 -29.79 -11.45
C SER A 273 25.67 -30.07 -10.24
N SER A 274 26.87 -29.46 -10.20
CA SER A 274 27.79 -29.62 -9.07
C SER A 274 27.26 -28.90 -7.83
N LEU A 275 26.69 -27.72 -8.00
CA LEU A 275 26.12 -26.92 -6.91
C LEU A 275 24.89 -27.61 -6.31
N LEU A 276 23.95 -28.08 -7.13
CA LEU A 276 22.78 -28.84 -6.67
C LEU A 276 23.18 -30.17 -6.02
N GLY A 277 24.20 -30.85 -6.55
CA GLY A 277 24.73 -32.07 -5.93
C GLY A 277 25.38 -31.85 -4.56
N ALA A 278 25.69 -30.60 -4.21
CA ALA A 278 26.23 -30.21 -2.90
C ALA A 278 25.18 -29.61 -1.97
N SER A 279 23.96 -29.34 -2.45
CA SER A 279 22.83 -28.81 -1.68
C SER A 279 21.80 -29.89 -1.35
N LYS A 280 20.81 -29.54 -0.53
CA LYS A 280 19.69 -30.44 -0.19
C LYS A 280 18.35 -29.71 -0.24
N ALA A 281 17.34 -30.44 -0.69
CA ALA A 281 15.94 -30.01 -0.73
C ALA A 281 15.69 -28.69 -1.50
N VAL A 282 16.65 -28.20 -2.30
CA VAL A 282 16.44 -27.03 -3.18
C VAL A 282 15.38 -27.41 -4.20
N ASN A 283 14.32 -26.62 -4.28
CA ASN A 283 13.21 -26.84 -5.21
C ASN A 283 12.98 -25.66 -6.17
N VAL A 284 13.70 -24.55 -5.96
CA VAL A 284 13.81 -23.41 -6.87
C VAL A 284 15.28 -22.98 -6.95
N VAL A 285 15.79 -22.73 -8.16
CA VAL A 285 17.05 -21.99 -8.36
C VAL A 285 16.77 -20.66 -9.03
N ALA A 286 17.46 -19.62 -8.56
CA ALA A 286 17.28 -18.26 -9.03
C ALA A 286 18.58 -17.71 -9.66
N PRO A 287 18.85 -18.01 -10.94
CA PRO A 287 20.06 -17.56 -11.60
C PRO A 287 19.99 -16.06 -11.96
N VAL A 288 21.05 -15.32 -11.64
CA VAL A 288 21.20 -13.89 -12.00
C VAL A 288 21.62 -13.76 -13.47
N TRP A 289 20.63 -13.78 -14.35
CA TRP A 289 20.85 -13.86 -15.79
C TRP A 289 20.58 -12.56 -16.53
N PHE A 290 19.61 -11.78 -16.08
CA PHE A 290 19.19 -10.59 -16.79
C PHE A 290 19.71 -9.36 -16.05
N ARG A 291 20.34 -8.45 -16.79
CA ARG A 291 20.87 -7.19 -16.23
C ARG A 291 20.41 -6.05 -17.08
N LEU A 292 19.72 -5.10 -16.47
CA LEU A 292 19.33 -3.88 -17.17
C LEU A 292 20.58 -3.20 -17.75
N ASN A 293 20.51 -2.83 -19.01
CA ASN A 293 21.64 -2.24 -19.73
C ASN A 293 21.26 -0.96 -20.49
N ASP A 294 20.02 -0.50 -20.34
CA ASP A 294 19.55 0.81 -20.79
C ASP A 294 18.29 1.24 -20.01
N ASN A 295 17.81 2.45 -20.28
CA ASN A 295 16.57 3.01 -19.70
C ASN A 295 15.36 2.88 -20.64
N ALA A 296 15.44 2.07 -21.69
CA ALA A 296 14.40 1.85 -22.71
C ALA A 296 13.71 0.47 -22.60
N GLY A 297 14.06 -0.31 -21.56
CA GLY A 297 13.54 -1.66 -21.31
C GLY A 297 14.42 -2.78 -21.87
N GLY A 298 15.67 -2.48 -22.23
CA GLY A 298 16.68 -3.45 -22.62
C GLY A 298 17.39 -4.08 -21.42
N PHE A 299 17.77 -5.34 -21.58
CA PHE A 299 18.66 -6.03 -20.68
C PHE A 299 19.59 -6.98 -21.45
N ALA A 300 20.77 -7.22 -20.89
CA ALA A 300 21.65 -8.29 -21.34
C ALA A 300 21.24 -9.61 -20.70
N SER A 301 21.36 -10.71 -21.45
CA SER A 301 21.00 -12.06 -21.02
C SER A 301 22.18 -13.01 -21.17
N ILE A 302 22.42 -13.80 -20.12
CA ILE A 302 23.35 -14.95 -20.13
C ILE A 302 22.61 -16.25 -19.80
N ALA A 303 21.31 -16.30 -20.10
CA ALA A 303 20.46 -17.45 -19.86
C ALA A 303 20.87 -18.68 -20.69
N SER A 304 20.57 -19.87 -20.17
CA SER A 304 21.05 -21.13 -20.76
C SER A 304 19.97 -22.21 -20.75
N ALA A 305 19.59 -22.70 -21.93
CA ALA A 305 18.65 -23.81 -22.06
C ALA A 305 19.17 -25.09 -21.40
N SER A 306 20.49 -25.33 -21.45
CA SER A 306 21.09 -26.48 -20.78
C SER A 306 21.03 -26.36 -19.26
N TYR A 307 21.04 -25.14 -18.71
CA TYR A 307 20.86 -24.91 -17.28
C TYR A 307 19.44 -25.26 -16.86
N VAL A 308 18.43 -24.75 -17.59
CA VAL A 308 17.02 -25.04 -17.33
C VAL A 308 16.75 -26.54 -17.40
N GLN A 309 17.24 -27.21 -18.45
CA GLN A 309 17.11 -28.66 -18.58
C GLN A 309 17.75 -29.43 -17.41
N GLN A 310 18.90 -28.98 -16.90
CA GLN A 310 19.54 -29.59 -15.73
C GLN A 310 18.72 -29.40 -14.46
N ALA A 311 18.19 -28.20 -14.22
CA ALA A 311 17.30 -27.92 -13.09
C ALA A 311 16.04 -28.79 -13.15
N HIS A 312 15.35 -28.82 -14.29
CA HIS A 312 14.14 -29.63 -14.49
C HIS A 312 14.41 -31.13 -14.33
N ASN A 313 15.55 -31.63 -14.81
CA ASN A 313 15.95 -33.03 -14.59
C ASN A 313 16.16 -33.37 -13.12
N ALA A 314 16.49 -32.37 -12.29
CA ALA A 314 16.59 -32.50 -10.84
C ALA A 314 15.27 -32.22 -10.11
N GLY A 315 14.18 -31.90 -10.82
CA GLY A 315 12.89 -31.52 -10.24
C GLY A 315 12.89 -30.13 -9.60
N VAL A 316 13.76 -29.23 -10.08
CA VAL A 316 13.96 -27.87 -9.56
C VAL A 316 13.46 -26.85 -10.57
N ASP A 317 12.66 -25.90 -10.11
CA ASP A 317 12.15 -24.79 -10.93
C ASP A 317 13.23 -23.73 -11.16
N VAL A 318 13.16 -23.01 -12.27
CA VAL A 318 14.05 -21.88 -12.57
C VAL A 318 13.30 -20.57 -12.54
N TRP A 319 13.58 -19.74 -11.53
CA TRP A 319 13.07 -18.37 -11.42
C TRP A 319 14.18 -17.39 -11.84
N ALA A 320 14.20 -17.00 -13.11
CA ALA A 320 15.30 -16.18 -13.62
C ALA A 320 15.27 -14.77 -13.03
N VAL A 321 16.40 -14.31 -12.49
CA VAL A 321 16.53 -13.01 -11.85
C VAL A 321 16.89 -11.95 -12.89
N ILE A 322 16.16 -10.82 -12.86
CA ILE A 322 16.55 -9.57 -13.50
C ILE A 322 16.93 -8.53 -12.46
N THR A 323 18.09 -7.89 -12.63
CA THR A 323 18.67 -6.99 -11.62
C THR A 323 19.19 -5.68 -12.22
N ASP A 324 19.24 -4.63 -11.38
CA ASP A 324 19.93 -3.36 -11.65
C ASP A 324 21.23 -3.18 -10.83
N VAL A 325 21.51 -4.10 -9.91
CA VAL A 325 22.54 -3.96 -8.87
C VAL A 325 23.93 -3.73 -9.47
N ASP A 326 24.31 -4.50 -10.48
CA ASP A 326 25.62 -4.46 -11.13
C ASP A 326 25.61 -3.84 -12.55
N SER A 327 24.49 -3.24 -12.98
CA SER A 327 24.37 -2.59 -14.29
C SER A 327 25.47 -1.54 -14.54
N LYS A 328 25.79 -0.72 -13.54
CA LYS A 328 26.83 0.31 -13.65
C LYS A 328 28.22 -0.27 -13.80
N SER A 329 28.57 -1.28 -13.01
CA SER A 329 29.92 -1.86 -13.06
C SER A 329 30.13 -2.75 -14.29
N VAL A 330 29.08 -3.40 -14.80
CA VAL A 330 29.17 -4.33 -15.93
C VAL A 330 28.97 -3.63 -17.28
N TYR A 331 28.05 -2.68 -17.39
CA TYR A 331 27.67 -2.04 -18.66
C TYR A 331 27.91 -0.53 -18.70
N ASP A 332 28.45 0.08 -17.64
CA ASP A 332 28.60 1.54 -17.49
C ASP A 332 27.27 2.31 -17.62
N VAL A 333 26.17 1.68 -17.20
CA VAL A 333 24.83 2.28 -17.25
C VAL A 333 24.29 2.53 -15.85
N ASP A 334 23.94 3.79 -15.59
CA ASP A 334 23.14 4.18 -14.43
C ASP A 334 21.66 4.05 -14.81
N ILE A 335 20.96 3.10 -14.16
CA ILE A 335 19.54 2.87 -14.40
C ILE A 335 18.73 3.99 -13.76
N ASP A 336 18.00 4.72 -14.60
CA ASP A 336 17.02 5.71 -14.20
C ASP A 336 15.64 5.06 -14.22
N PHE A 337 15.17 4.62 -13.06
CA PHE A 337 13.88 3.97 -12.92
C PHE A 337 12.70 4.89 -13.23
N GLU A 338 12.84 6.21 -13.07
CA GLU A 338 11.77 7.14 -13.43
C GLU A 338 11.64 7.20 -14.96
N ALA A 339 12.75 7.35 -15.69
CA ALA A 339 12.74 7.32 -17.14
C ALA A 339 12.31 5.94 -17.71
N LEU A 340 12.79 4.86 -17.11
CA LEU A 340 12.49 3.49 -17.54
C LEU A 340 11.02 3.13 -17.29
N LEU A 341 10.50 3.39 -16.08
CA LEU A 341 9.21 2.83 -15.67
C LEU A 341 8.04 3.80 -15.84
N SER A 342 8.26 5.11 -15.95
CA SER A 342 7.15 6.03 -16.26
C SER A 342 6.62 5.80 -17.67
N SER A 343 7.49 5.56 -18.65
CA SER A 343 7.07 5.31 -20.04
C SER A 343 6.37 3.96 -20.20
N SER A 344 5.13 3.99 -20.70
CA SER A 344 4.37 2.76 -20.98
C SER A 344 5.02 1.93 -22.08
N GLN A 345 5.70 2.55 -23.04
CA GLN A 345 6.43 1.84 -24.08
C GLN A 345 7.65 1.09 -23.51
N ASN A 346 8.40 1.72 -22.61
CA ASN A 346 9.57 1.10 -22.00
C ASN A 346 9.18 -0.07 -21.09
N ARG A 347 8.12 0.08 -20.27
CA ARG A 347 7.54 -1.04 -19.50
C ARG A 347 7.12 -2.19 -20.42
N ALA A 348 6.37 -1.88 -21.49
CA ALA A 348 5.93 -2.89 -22.45
C ALA A 348 7.11 -3.60 -23.14
N ASN A 349 8.18 -2.87 -23.50
CA ASN A 349 9.39 -3.45 -24.07
C ASN A 349 10.07 -4.42 -23.09
N LEU A 350 10.25 -3.99 -21.83
CA LEU A 350 10.86 -4.81 -20.79
C LEU A 350 10.05 -6.10 -20.54
N ILE A 351 8.73 -5.98 -20.39
CA ILE A 351 7.83 -7.11 -20.21
C ILE A 351 7.91 -8.06 -21.41
N ALA A 352 7.82 -7.54 -22.63
CA ALA A 352 7.88 -8.36 -23.85
C ALA A 352 9.20 -9.12 -23.97
N ASN A 353 10.33 -8.47 -23.65
CA ASN A 353 11.65 -9.10 -23.67
C ASN A 353 11.78 -10.19 -22.59
N LEU A 354 11.30 -9.94 -21.37
CA LEU A 354 11.27 -10.93 -20.29
C LEU A 354 10.44 -12.16 -20.67
N MET A 355 9.24 -11.94 -21.21
CA MET A 355 8.35 -13.02 -21.65
C MET A 355 8.95 -13.81 -22.81
N GLN A 356 9.66 -13.15 -23.73
CA GLN A 356 10.39 -13.84 -24.78
C GLN A 356 11.47 -14.76 -24.20
N GLN A 357 12.21 -14.33 -23.19
CA GLN A 357 13.19 -15.21 -22.52
C GLN A 357 12.49 -16.39 -21.82
N ALA A 358 11.38 -16.13 -21.12
CA ALA A 358 10.59 -17.18 -20.47
C ALA A 358 10.14 -18.25 -21.47
N ASP A 359 9.55 -17.83 -22.59
CA ASP A 359 9.08 -18.72 -23.65
C ASP A 359 10.24 -19.47 -24.34
N THR A 360 11.40 -18.81 -24.53
CA THR A 360 12.57 -19.38 -25.21
C THR A 360 13.26 -20.47 -24.39
N TYR A 361 13.41 -20.24 -23.08
CA TYR A 361 14.17 -21.13 -22.21
C TYR A 361 13.29 -22.08 -21.40
N GLY A 362 11.97 -21.88 -21.38
CA GLY A 362 11.04 -22.67 -20.57
C GLY A 362 11.19 -22.36 -19.08
N LEU A 363 11.23 -21.07 -18.73
CA LEU A 363 11.37 -20.64 -17.33
C LEU A 363 10.09 -20.90 -16.55
N ASP A 364 10.23 -21.26 -15.28
CA ASP A 364 9.09 -21.48 -14.36
C ASP A 364 8.71 -20.21 -13.61
N GLY A 365 9.58 -19.20 -13.61
CA GLY A 365 9.28 -17.89 -13.05
C GLY A 365 10.28 -16.79 -13.41
N ILE A 366 9.91 -15.57 -13.07
CA ILE A 366 10.74 -14.37 -13.15
C ILE A 366 10.83 -13.76 -11.76
N ASN A 367 12.06 -13.49 -11.31
CA ASN A 367 12.34 -12.79 -10.05
C ASN A 367 12.84 -11.37 -10.35
N ILE A 368 12.15 -10.36 -9.84
CA ILE A 368 12.51 -8.95 -10.01
C ILE A 368 13.39 -8.50 -8.84
N ASP A 369 14.66 -8.21 -9.11
CA ASP A 369 15.67 -7.75 -8.16
C ASP A 369 16.04 -6.28 -8.46
N PHE A 370 15.07 -5.38 -8.31
CA PHE A 370 15.26 -3.94 -8.53
C PHE A 370 15.47 -3.23 -7.20
N GLU A 371 16.73 -2.98 -6.86
CA GLU A 371 17.16 -2.47 -5.55
C GLU A 371 17.31 -0.93 -5.52
N LYS A 372 17.58 -0.30 -6.66
CA LYS A 372 17.83 1.16 -6.71
C LYS A 372 16.60 1.98 -7.11
N VAL A 373 15.39 1.42 -7.01
CA VAL A 373 14.16 2.20 -7.14
C VAL A 373 14.16 3.29 -6.07
N ARG A 374 13.79 4.52 -6.48
CA ARG A 374 13.68 5.68 -5.60
C ARG A 374 12.22 6.07 -5.45
N ASP A 375 11.93 6.89 -4.45
CA ASP A 375 10.57 7.32 -4.11
C ASP A 375 9.76 7.83 -5.31
N GLY A 376 10.36 8.70 -6.14
CA GLY A 376 9.74 9.23 -7.36
C GLY A 376 9.38 8.18 -8.43
N ALA A 377 9.97 6.98 -8.37
CA ALA A 377 9.68 5.87 -9.28
C ALA A 377 8.81 4.77 -8.66
N GLY A 378 8.41 4.89 -7.38
CA GLY A 378 7.68 3.85 -6.65
C GLY A 378 6.35 3.45 -7.32
N SER A 379 5.52 4.44 -7.68
CA SER A 379 4.24 4.19 -8.36
C SER A 379 4.43 3.58 -9.76
N HIS A 380 5.49 3.99 -10.47
CA HIS A 380 5.87 3.44 -11.77
C HIS A 380 6.32 1.98 -11.67
N PHE A 381 7.08 1.64 -10.62
CA PHE A 381 7.49 0.27 -10.34
C PHE A 381 6.32 -0.64 -9.99
N VAL A 382 5.39 -0.16 -9.16
CA VAL A 382 4.16 -0.89 -8.86
C VAL A 382 3.32 -1.12 -10.12
N GLN A 383 3.21 -0.11 -10.99
CA GLN A 383 2.51 -0.26 -12.26
C GLN A 383 3.20 -1.28 -13.19
N PHE A 384 4.53 -1.30 -13.24
CA PHE A 384 5.27 -2.33 -13.95
C PHE A 384 4.98 -3.74 -13.43
N LEU A 385 4.96 -3.94 -12.10
CA LEU A 385 4.63 -5.25 -11.51
C LEU A 385 3.18 -5.69 -11.81
N ARG A 386 2.22 -4.76 -11.80
CA ARG A 386 0.82 -5.01 -12.21
C ARG A 386 0.72 -5.47 -13.66
N GLU A 387 1.44 -4.83 -14.57
CA GLU A 387 1.44 -5.17 -15.99
C GLU A 387 2.18 -6.50 -16.25
N LEU A 388 3.29 -6.72 -15.56
CA LEU A 388 4.08 -7.95 -15.67
C LEU A 388 3.32 -9.17 -15.13
N SER A 389 2.58 -9.04 -14.02
CA SER A 389 1.84 -10.15 -13.43
C SER A 389 0.77 -10.72 -14.38
N ILE A 390 0.12 -9.85 -15.16
CA ILE A 390 -0.82 -10.28 -16.20
C ILE A 390 -0.13 -11.23 -17.19
N GLU A 391 1.06 -10.87 -17.64
CA GLU A 391 1.78 -11.64 -18.67
C GLU A 391 2.43 -12.92 -18.14
N THR A 392 2.89 -12.94 -16.88
CA THR A 392 3.38 -14.15 -16.22
C THR A 392 2.24 -15.13 -15.91
N HIS A 393 1.12 -14.64 -15.39
CA HIS A 393 -0.04 -15.49 -15.07
C HIS A 393 -0.71 -16.07 -16.31
N LYS A 394 -0.74 -15.33 -17.43
CA LYS A 394 -1.17 -15.87 -18.75
C LYS A 394 -0.34 -17.08 -19.18
N ARG A 395 0.94 -17.13 -18.79
CA ARG A 395 1.87 -18.24 -19.09
C ARG A 395 1.90 -19.31 -18.02
N GLY A 396 1.26 -19.09 -16.87
CA GLY A 396 1.31 -19.99 -15.73
C GLY A 396 2.69 -20.07 -15.07
N ILE A 397 3.49 -19.01 -15.17
CA ILE A 397 4.82 -18.91 -14.54
C ILE A 397 4.79 -17.96 -13.34
N VAL A 398 5.62 -18.23 -12.34
CA VAL A 398 5.71 -17.46 -11.09
C VAL A 398 6.29 -16.07 -11.35
N LEU A 399 5.73 -15.05 -10.68
CA LEU A 399 6.34 -13.75 -10.50
C LEU A 399 6.74 -13.55 -9.04
N SER A 400 8.03 -13.36 -8.79
CA SER A 400 8.55 -12.97 -7.47
C SER A 400 9.28 -11.62 -7.53
N VAL A 401 9.40 -10.96 -6.38
CA VAL A 401 10.07 -9.65 -6.27
C VAL A 401 10.86 -9.57 -4.97
N ASP A 402 12.11 -9.16 -5.08
CA ASP A 402 13.01 -8.94 -3.95
C ASP A 402 12.71 -7.59 -3.31
N ASN A 403 12.65 -7.56 -1.98
CA ASN A 403 12.39 -6.35 -1.20
C ASN A 403 13.34 -6.26 -0.01
N TYR A 404 13.78 -5.05 0.27
CA TYR A 404 14.38 -4.72 1.57
C TYR A 404 13.44 -5.08 2.73
N VAL A 405 14.01 -5.28 3.91
CA VAL A 405 13.24 -5.30 5.16
C VAL A 405 12.42 -3.99 5.31
N PRO A 406 11.12 -4.05 5.68
CA PRO A 406 10.27 -2.87 5.76
C PRO A 406 10.78 -1.80 6.72
N THR A 407 11.01 -0.61 6.16
CA THR A 407 11.30 0.65 6.84
C THR A 407 10.57 1.80 6.13
N GLU A 408 10.46 2.97 6.78
CA GLU A 408 9.88 4.18 6.15
C GLU A 408 10.57 4.53 4.81
N TYR A 409 11.90 4.41 4.74
CA TYR A 409 12.68 4.69 3.53
C TYR A 409 12.39 3.76 2.35
N THR A 410 11.76 2.61 2.61
CA THR A 410 11.43 1.60 1.60
C THR A 410 9.93 1.48 1.35
N ALA A 411 9.12 2.40 1.89
CA ALA A 411 7.66 2.37 1.77
C ALA A 411 7.19 2.51 0.30
N HIS A 412 7.95 3.23 -0.52
CA HIS A 412 7.68 3.46 -1.95
C HIS A 412 7.62 2.19 -2.81
N TYR A 413 8.17 1.07 -2.33
CA TYR A 413 8.00 -0.23 -2.99
C TYR A 413 6.54 -0.73 -2.93
N ASN A 414 5.70 -0.20 -2.03
CA ASN A 414 4.29 -0.55 -1.86
C ASN A 414 4.06 -2.08 -1.78
N ARG A 415 4.61 -2.71 -0.74
CA ARG A 415 4.51 -4.16 -0.49
C ARG A 415 3.06 -4.65 -0.43
N LYS A 416 2.12 -3.80 0.01
CA LYS A 416 0.68 -4.11 0.00
C LYS A 416 0.20 -4.42 -1.41
N GLU A 417 0.49 -3.56 -2.37
CA GLU A 417 0.10 -3.80 -3.77
C GLU A 417 0.88 -4.97 -4.38
N GLN A 418 2.18 -5.10 -4.07
CA GLN A 418 2.96 -6.25 -4.51
C GLN A 418 2.34 -7.57 -4.04
N GLY A 419 1.98 -7.67 -2.75
CA GLY A 419 1.34 -8.85 -2.16
C GLY A 419 -0.01 -9.22 -2.81
N LEU A 420 -0.66 -8.29 -3.52
CA LEU A 420 -1.84 -8.58 -4.32
C LEU A 420 -1.46 -9.17 -5.69
N VAL A 421 -0.48 -8.60 -6.38
CA VAL A 421 -0.24 -8.86 -7.81
C VAL A 421 0.84 -9.89 -8.11
N VAL A 422 1.82 -10.08 -7.22
CA VAL A 422 2.89 -11.08 -7.39
C VAL A 422 2.55 -12.37 -6.64
N ASP A 423 3.27 -13.44 -6.98
CA ASP A 423 3.12 -14.74 -6.34
C ASP A 423 3.95 -14.84 -5.06
N TYR A 424 5.17 -14.27 -5.06
CA TYR A 424 6.04 -14.23 -3.89
C TYR A 424 6.73 -12.89 -3.68
N VAL A 425 6.79 -12.44 -2.43
CA VAL A 425 7.65 -11.33 -1.98
C VAL A 425 8.83 -11.95 -1.22
N VAL A 426 10.03 -11.76 -1.76
CA VAL A 426 11.28 -12.25 -1.16
C VAL A 426 11.86 -11.13 -0.31
N VAL A 427 11.84 -11.30 1.01
CA VAL A 427 12.43 -10.34 1.95
C VAL A 427 13.93 -10.61 2.02
N MET A 428 14.74 -9.63 1.64
CA MET A 428 16.21 -9.66 1.81
C MET A 428 16.55 -9.51 3.30
N GLY A 429 16.40 -10.59 4.07
CA GLY A 429 16.60 -10.64 5.52
C GLY A 429 18.07 -10.63 5.95
N TYR A 430 18.90 -9.84 5.27
CA TYR A 430 20.33 -9.68 5.49
C TYR A 430 20.79 -8.27 5.12
N ASP A 431 22.10 -8.00 5.26
CA ASP A 431 22.71 -6.68 5.15
C ASP A 431 22.08 -5.67 6.14
N GLU A 432 21.74 -6.13 7.35
CA GLU A 432 21.33 -5.28 8.48
C GLU A 432 22.40 -4.22 8.77
N TYR A 433 23.65 -4.66 8.90
CA TYR A 433 24.84 -3.83 8.92
C TYR A 433 25.70 -4.13 7.68
N TYR A 434 25.94 -3.11 6.85
CA TYR A 434 26.59 -3.25 5.55
C TYR A 434 27.81 -2.33 5.40
N ALA A 435 28.67 -2.65 4.44
CA ALA A 435 29.87 -1.84 4.17
C ALA A 435 29.47 -0.39 3.84
N GLY A 436 29.89 0.56 4.69
CA GLY A 436 29.60 1.98 4.53
C GLY A 436 28.48 2.53 5.40
N CYS A 437 27.75 1.72 6.18
CA CYS A 437 26.74 2.22 7.13
C CYS A 437 27.36 2.96 8.33
N GLY A 438 28.66 2.80 8.56
CA GLY A 438 29.42 3.51 9.60
C GLY A 438 29.43 2.80 10.97
N GLU A 439 28.79 1.64 11.09
CA GLU A 439 28.68 0.88 12.34
C GLU A 439 28.98 -0.61 12.11
N ALA A 440 29.75 -1.21 13.00
CA ALA A 440 30.02 -2.65 12.97
C ALA A 440 28.88 -3.42 13.65
N GLY A 441 28.36 -4.44 12.97
CA GLY A 441 27.27 -5.25 13.49
C GLY A 441 27.04 -6.54 12.71
N PRO A 442 26.06 -7.35 13.15
CA PRO A 442 25.68 -8.59 12.49
C PRO A 442 25.13 -8.37 11.08
N ASN A 443 25.33 -9.35 10.19
CA ASN A 443 24.77 -9.29 8.84
C ASN A 443 23.24 -9.54 8.83
N ALA A 444 22.77 -10.41 9.72
CA ALA A 444 21.37 -10.79 9.85
C ALA A 444 21.08 -11.27 11.29
N SER A 445 20.95 -10.34 12.23
CA SER A 445 20.56 -10.72 13.60
C SER A 445 19.16 -11.34 13.63
N ILE A 446 18.89 -12.19 14.61
CA ILE A 446 17.57 -12.83 14.70
C ILE A 446 16.43 -11.83 14.87
N THR A 447 16.66 -10.74 15.64
CA THR A 447 15.69 -9.68 15.85
C THR A 447 15.38 -8.94 14.55
N TYR A 448 16.38 -8.70 13.71
CA TYR A 448 16.18 -8.08 12.39
C TYR A 448 15.34 -8.97 11.47
N VAL A 449 15.66 -10.27 11.41
CA VAL A 449 14.91 -11.25 10.59
C VAL A 449 13.46 -11.38 11.09
N GLU A 450 13.25 -11.56 12.40
CA GLU A 450 11.92 -11.69 12.97
C GLU A 450 11.05 -10.46 12.71
N ASN A 451 11.59 -9.27 12.97
CA ASN A 451 10.88 -8.01 12.73
C ASN A 451 10.63 -7.77 11.24
N GLY A 452 11.57 -8.14 10.37
CA GLY A 452 11.39 -7.99 8.93
C GLY A 452 10.26 -8.85 8.39
N ILE A 453 10.16 -10.09 8.86
CA ILE A 453 9.03 -10.98 8.53
C ILE A 453 7.73 -10.44 9.11
N ALA A 454 7.71 -10.06 10.39
CA ALA A 454 6.51 -9.58 11.07
C ALA A 454 5.92 -8.32 10.40
N LYS A 455 6.77 -7.33 10.08
CA LYS A 455 6.34 -6.12 9.37
C LYS A 455 5.87 -6.40 7.95
N THR A 456 6.48 -7.36 7.26
CA THR A 456 6.04 -7.71 5.90
C THR A 456 4.63 -8.31 5.93
N LYS A 457 4.32 -9.13 6.95
CA LYS A 457 2.98 -9.72 7.19
C LYS A 457 1.87 -8.71 7.45
N GLU A 458 2.20 -7.46 7.81
CA GLU A 458 1.20 -6.39 7.94
C GLU A 458 0.57 -6.02 6.58
N SER A 459 1.24 -6.35 5.48
CA SER A 459 0.81 -5.96 4.12
C SER A 459 0.79 -7.10 3.10
N VAL A 460 1.51 -8.19 3.33
CA VAL A 460 1.63 -9.34 2.43
C VAL A 460 1.13 -10.61 3.13
N PRO A 461 0.27 -11.44 2.49
CA PRO A 461 -0.12 -12.74 3.04
C PRO A 461 1.09 -13.63 3.34
N ALA A 462 1.10 -14.32 4.47
CA ALA A 462 2.28 -15.08 4.93
C ALA A 462 2.70 -16.19 3.94
N GLU A 463 1.72 -16.82 3.30
CA GLU A 463 1.88 -17.84 2.26
C GLU A 463 2.54 -17.33 0.97
N LYS A 464 2.77 -16.02 0.83
CA LYS A 464 3.53 -15.39 -0.25
C LYS A 464 4.90 -14.86 0.19
N ILE A 465 5.24 -14.94 1.46
CA ILE A 465 6.52 -14.39 1.97
C ILE A 465 7.59 -15.46 1.91
N ILE A 466 8.71 -15.16 1.27
CA ILE A 466 9.95 -15.93 1.36
C ILE A 466 10.97 -15.05 2.09
N ASN A 467 11.65 -15.55 3.11
CA ASN A 467 12.73 -14.79 3.74
C ASN A 467 14.08 -15.29 3.25
N ALA A 468 14.88 -14.40 2.69
CA ALA A 468 16.24 -14.71 2.26
C ALA A 468 17.23 -14.65 3.44
N VAL A 469 18.17 -15.60 3.49
CA VAL A 469 19.24 -15.70 4.47
C VAL A 469 20.62 -15.66 3.80
N PRO A 470 21.65 -15.11 4.46
CA PRO A 470 22.96 -14.98 3.87
C PRO A 470 23.84 -16.20 4.17
N PHE A 471 24.56 -16.68 3.15
CA PHE A 471 25.68 -17.61 3.26
C PHE A 471 27.02 -16.87 3.34
N TYR A 472 26.98 -15.64 3.83
CA TYR A 472 28.15 -14.79 4.09
C TYR A 472 27.89 -13.91 5.30
N THR A 473 28.98 -13.34 5.82
CA THR A 473 28.93 -12.32 6.85
C THR A 473 29.96 -11.21 6.57
N ARG A 474 30.04 -10.23 7.47
CA ARG A 474 31.00 -9.13 7.44
C ARG A 474 32.06 -9.31 8.53
N VAL A 475 33.32 -9.24 8.12
CA VAL A 475 34.46 -9.01 9.02
C VAL A 475 34.70 -7.51 9.09
N TRP A 476 34.56 -6.97 10.28
CA TRP A 476 34.73 -5.55 10.58
C TRP A 476 36.12 -5.29 11.15
N GLU A 477 36.81 -4.31 10.58
CA GLU A 477 38.05 -3.75 11.10
C GLU A 477 37.78 -2.32 11.57
N SER A 478 37.70 -2.13 12.88
CA SER A 478 37.46 -0.83 13.50
C SER A 478 38.77 -0.04 13.58
N THR A 479 38.90 0.95 12.71
CA THR A 479 40.08 1.83 12.61
C THR A 479 39.80 3.20 13.24
N GLY A 480 40.83 4.04 13.37
CA GLY A 480 40.66 5.45 13.77
C GLY A 480 39.81 6.30 12.81
N GLU A 481 39.54 5.81 11.60
CA GLU A 481 38.66 6.44 10.59
C GLU A 481 37.22 5.90 10.63
N GLY A 482 36.94 4.91 11.49
CA GLY A 482 35.68 4.17 11.54
C GLY A 482 35.83 2.70 11.10
N PRO A 483 34.73 1.92 11.19
CA PRO A 483 34.72 0.50 10.84
C PRO A 483 34.73 0.29 9.32
N LYS A 484 35.62 -0.60 8.85
CA LYS A 484 35.70 -1.06 7.46
C LYS A 484 35.25 -2.51 7.40
N ALA A 485 34.38 -2.86 6.46
CA ALA A 485 33.87 -4.23 6.31
C ALA A 485 34.50 -4.95 5.12
N SER A 486 34.74 -6.24 5.27
CA SER A 486 35.03 -7.17 4.18
C SER A 486 34.08 -8.37 4.25
N THR A 487 33.80 -8.99 3.10
CA THR A 487 32.93 -10.17 3.05
C THR A 487 33.70 -11.43 3.43
N LEU A 488 33.12 -12.23 4.33
CA LEU A 488 33.59 -13.57 4.65
C LEU A 488 32.48 -14.57 4.32
N THR A 489 32.75 -15.50 3.40
CA THR A 489 31.77 -16.53 3.04
C THR A 489 31.65 -17.56 4.17
N MET A 490 30.48 -18.18 4.34
CA MET A 490 30.24 -19.22 5.34
C MET A 490 31.25 -20.37 5.21
N ALA A 491 31.59 -20.80 3.99
CA ALA A 491 32.62 -21.82 3.72
C ALA A 491 34.04 -21.46 4.21
N GLN A 492 34.36 -20.17 4.34
CA GLN A 492 35.67 -19.68 4.76
C GLN A 492 35.76 -19.46 6.28
N GLN A 493 34.62 -19.40 6.98
CA GLN A 493 34.57 -19.00 8.39
C GLN A 493 35.42 -19.89 9.29
N ALA A 494 35.34 -21.22 9.16
CA ALA A 494 36.11 -22.14 10.01
C ALA A 494 37.63 -21.90 9.92
N ALA A 495 38.15 -21.69 8.71
CA ALA A 495 39.56 -21.36 8.51
C ALA A 495 39.91 -19.97 9.04
N TRP A 496 39.03 -18.98 8.85
CA TRP A 496 39.23 -17.63 9.35
C TRP A 496 39.28 -17.59 10.89
N VAL A 497 38.38 -18.30 11.57
CA VAL A 497 38.37 -18.47 13.04
C VAL A 497 39.63 -19.17 13.51
N SER A 498 40.02 -20.28 12.88
CA SER A 498 41.24 -20.99 13.28
C SER A 498 42.49 -20.11 13.14
N ASN A 499 42.52 -19.20 12.16
CA ASN A 499 43.64 -18.30 11.93
C ASN A 499 43.67 -17.10 12.89
N SER A 500 42.53 -16.71 13.48
CA SER A 500 42.51 -15.67 14.52
C SER A 500 43.05 -16.18 15.86
N GLY A 501 42.98 -17.49 16.11
CA GLY A 501 43.36 -18.09 17.39
C GLY A 501 42.36 -17.77 18.51
N THR A 502 41.15 -17.38 18.15
CA THR A 502 40.07 -17.01 19.07
C THR A 502 38.94 -18.03 18.98
N GLU A 503 38.45 -18.49 20.13
CA GLU A 503 37.26 -19.33 20.20
C GLU A 503 35.99 -18.48 20.02
N PRO A 504 35.08 -18.83 19.10
CA PRO A 504 33.82 -18.12 18.96
C PRO A 504 32.95 -18.24 20.22
N VAL A 505 32.20 -17.18 20.51
CA VAL A 505 31.25 -17.12 21.64
C VAL A 505 29.85 -16.88 21.09
N TRP A 506 28.89 -17.71 21.46
CA TRP A 506 27.49 -17.50 21.12
C TRP A 506 26.92 -16.28 21.84
N LEU A 507 26.34 -15.36 21.08
CA LEU A 507 25.64 -14.18 21.60
C LEU A 507 24.12 -14.39 21.45
N ASP A 508 23.43 -14.60 22.57
CA ASP A 508 21.97 -14.86 22.59
C ASP A 508 21.16 -13.72 21.96
N GLU A 509 21.61 -12.46 22.11
CA GLU A 509 20.95 -11.27 21.56
C GLU A 509 20.83 -11.32 20.03
N TYR A 510 21.86 -11.83 19.34
CA TYR A 510 21.90 -11.91 17.89
C TYR A 510 21.57 -13.31 17.37
N CYS A 511 21.64 -14.32 18.24
CA CYS A 511 21.66 -15.74 17.90
C CYS A 511 22.74 -16.07 16.86
N GLN A 512 23.96 -15.64 17.14
CA GLN A 512 25.14 -15.86 16.29
C GLN A 512 26.38 -16.10 17.14
N ASN A 513 27.31 -16.92 16.62
CA ASN A 513 28.66 -17.00 17.15
C ASN A 513 29.43 -15.72 16.80
N TYR A 514 30.18 -15.20 17.76
CA TYR A 514 30.92 -13.95 17.64
C TYR A 514 32.41 -14.16 17.89
N VAL A 515 33.23 -13.50 17.07
CA VAL A 515 34.68 -13.52 17.19
C VAL A 515 35.19 -12.09 17.23
N GLU A 516 36.00 -11.80 18.25
CA GLU A 516 36.68 -10.50 18.41
C GLU A 516 38.14 -10.71 18.80
N TYR A 517 39.04 -9.96 18.16
CA TYR A 517 40.45 -9.94 18.52
C TYR A 517 41.13 -8.63 18.06
N GLN A 518 42.34 -8.40 18.55
CA GLN A 518 43.16 -7.26 18.17
C GLN A 518 44.17 -7.64 17.07
N LYS A 519 44.25 -6.84 16.02
CA LYS A 519 45.22 -7.01 14.93
C LYS A 519 45.76 -5.65 14.50
N ASP A 520 47.09 -5.49 14.51
CA ASP A 520 47.77 -4.26 14.09
C ASP A 520 47.25 -2.96 14.77
N GLY A 521 46.74 -3.08 15.99
CA GLY A 521 46.16 -1.97 16.76
C GLY A 521 44.68 -1.68 16.47
N ASN A 522 44.03 -2.47 15.60
CA ASN A 522 42.62 -2.37 15.27
C ASN A 522 41.83 -3.52 15.91
N THR A 523 40.56 -3.26 16.26
CA THR A 523 39.63 -4.30 16.67
C THR A 523 39.05 -4.99 15.44
N ILE A 524 39.17 -6.31 15.38
CA ILE A 524 38.55 -7.15 14.35
C ILE A 524 37.32 -7.83 14.96
N GLN A 525 36.16 -7.71 14.33
CA GLN A 525 34.88 -8.24 14.83
C GLN A 525 34.16 -9.01 13.71
N CYS A 526 33.53 -10.13 14.05
CA CYS A 526 32.73 -10.90 13.10
C CYS A 526 31.61 -11.65 13.82
N TRP A 527 30.37 -11.46 13.37
CA TRP A 527 29.22 -12.26 13.73
C TRP A 527 29.06 -13.35 12.67
N LEU A 528 29.35 -14.59 13.02
CA LEU A 528 29.37 -15.71 12.09
C LEU A 528 27.94 -16.09 11.66
N GLU A 529 27.81 -16.49 10.40
CA GLU A 529 26.62 -17.20 9.92
C GLU A 529 26.96 -18.68 9.78
N ASP A 530 26.39 -19.52 10.62
CA ASP A 530 26.68 -20.94 10.69
C ASP A 530 25.40 -21.78 10.77
N THR A 531 25.55 -23.09 10.91
CA THR A 531 24.41 -24.01 10.95
C THR A 531 23.45 -23.71 12.11
N ASP A 532 23.95 -23.17 13.23
CA ASP A 532 23.13 -22.88 14.41
C ASP A 532 22.40 -21.54 14.25
N SER A 533 23.05 -20.49 13.73
CA SER A 533 22.37 -19.21 13.43
C SER A 533 21.28 -19.38 12.37
N ILE A 534 21.54 -20.16 11.32
CA ILE A 534 20.55 -20.47 10.28
C ILE A 534 19.39 -21.29 10.85
N ARG A 535 19.66 -22.25 11.75
CA ARG A 535 18.60 -23.02 12.42
C ARG A 535 17.60 -22.12 13.14
N VAL A 536 18.09 -21.15 13.93
CA VAL A 536 17.22 -20.26 14.70
C VAL A 536 16.39 -19.38 13.76
N LYS A 537 16.97 -18.87 12.66
CA LYS A 537 16.23 -18.12 11.64
C LYS A 537 15.12 -18.97 11.00
N LEU A 538 15.42 -20.22 10.63
CA LEU A 538 14.42 -21.14 10.06
C LEU A 538 13.31 -21.50 11.06
N GLN A 539 13.62 -21.59 12.36
CA GLN A 539 12.60 -21.77 13.41
C GLN A 539 11.67 -20.55 13.48
N VAL A 540 12.19 -19.33 13.36
CA VAL A 540 11.37 -18.11 13.27
C VAL A 540 10.47 -18.14 12.04
N MET A 541 11.00 -18.49 10.86
CA MET A 541 10.21 -18.61 9.64
C MET A 541 9.08 -19.63 9.78
N LYS A 542 9.38 -20.81 10.36
CA LYS A 542 8.41 -21.85 10.67
C LYS A 542 7.32 -21.35 11.62
N ALA A 543 7.70 -20.65 12.69
CA ALA A 543 6.77 -20.09 13.67
C ALA A 543 5.88 -18.99 13.06
N GLN A 544 6.44 -18.21 12.12
CA GLN A 544 5.72 -17.15 11.41
C GLN A 544 4.82 -17.68 10.28
N GLY A 545 4.99 -18.95 9.88
CA GLY A 545 4.16 -19.61 8.87
C GLY A 545 4.34 -19.04 7.47
N ILE A 546 5.55 -18.61 7.11
CA ILE A 546 5.84 -18.04 5.79
C ILE A 546 6.04 -19.13 4.72
N ALA A 547 6.01 -18.74 3.45
CA ALA A 547 6.04 -19.65 2.31
C ALA A 547 7.35 -20.43 2.15
N GLY A 548 8.48 -19.85 2.57
CA GLY A 548 9.77 -20.47 2.32
C GLY A 548 10.98 -19.67 2.79
N VAL A 549 12.14 -20.22 2.42
CA VAL A 549 13.47 -19.63 2.61
C VAL A 549 14.14 -19.44 1.26
N ALA A 550 14.95 -18.40 1.14
CA ALA A 550 15.88 -18.24 0.03
C ALA A 550 17.32 -18.07 0.54
N GLU A 551 18.31 -18.53 -0.22
CA GLU A 551 19.71 -18.45 0.19
C GLU A 551 20.53 -17.56 -0.75
N TRP A 552 21.16 -16.52 -0.19
CA TRP A 552 22.16 -15.72 -0.89
C TRP A 552 23.58 -16.10 -0.40
N LYS A 553 24.31 -16.95 -1.11
CA LYS A 553 23.98 -17.56 -2.40
C LYS A 553 24.63 -18.94 -2.53
N LEU A 554 24.15 -19.72 -3.47
CA LEU A 554 24.64 -21.07 -3.76
C LEU A 554 26.15 -21.07 -4.08
N GLY A 555 26.90 -22.00 -3.47
CA GLY A 555 28.32 -22.25 -3.71
C GLY A 555 29.29 -21.57 -2.75
N ILE A 556 28.81 -20.85 -1.73
CA ILE A 556 29.65 -20.17 -0.72
C ILE A 556 29.33 -20.59 0.73
N GLU A 557 28.46 -21.58 0.89
CA GLU A 557 28.02 -22.16 2.16
C GLU A 557 28.95 -23.22 2.74
N ASP A 558 28.81 -23.48 4.03
CA ASP A 558 29.21 -24.76 4.61
C ASP A 558 28.13 -25.81 4.32
N ARG A 559 28.52 -26.98 3.83
CA ARG A 559 27.57 -28.03 3.40
C ARG A 559 26.64 -28.51 4.52
N ALA A 560 27.03 -28.41 5.78
CA ALA A 560 26.21 -28.86 6.90
C ALA A 560 24.94 -28.02 7.08
N VAL A 561 24.90 -26.77 6.56
CA VAL A 561 23.71 -25.91 6.66
C VAL A 561 22.49 -26.53 5.97
N TRP A 562 22.72 -27.26 4.87
CA TRP A 562 21.67 -27.89 4.08
C TRP A 562 20.90 -28.98 4.86
N ASP A 563 21.51 -29.60 5.88
CA ASP A 563 20.81 -30.58 6.74
C ASP A 563 19.69 -29.91 7.55
N VAL A 564 19.88 -28.65 7.93
CA VAL A 564 18.88 -27.89 8.70
C VAL A 564 17.81 -27.31 7.77
N ILE A 565 18.22 -26.83 6.59
CA ILE A 565 17.28 -26.35 5.56
C ILE A 565 16.37 -27.50 5.09
N GLU A 566 16.91 -28.69 4.83
CA GLU A 566 16.11 -29.87 4.48
C GLU A 566 15.07 -30.22 5.55
N LYS A 567 15.43 -30.11 6.84
CA LYS A 567 14.47 -30.31 7.94
C LYS A 567 13.38 -29.23 7.96
N TYR A 568 13.71 -27.98 7.65
CA TYR A 568 12.73 -26.90 7.52
C TYR A 568 11.73 -27.21 6.41
N VAL A 569 12.23 -27.52 5.21
CA VAL A 569 11.42 -27.84 4.02
C VAL A 569 10.52 -29.05 4.25
N ASN A 570 11.02 -30.07 4.94
CA ASN A 570 10.25 -31.27 5.28
C ASN A 570 9.33 -31.11 6.50
N GLY A 571 9.31 -29.93 7.13
CA GLY A 571 8.50 -29.65 8.33
C GLY A 571 9.00 -30.32 9.62
N THR A 572 10.16 -30.99 9.58
CA THR A 572 10.74 -31.76 10.69
C THR A 572 11.78 -30.98 11.50
N LEU A 573 11.95 -29.68 11.25
CA LEU A 573 12.81 -28.82 12.06
C LEU A 573 12.27 -28.72 13.48
N GLU A 574 13.07 -29.15 14.45
CA GLU A 574 12.76 -29.06 15.89
C GLU A 574 12.94 -27.65 16.43
#